data_AF-A0A2P4XE12-F1
#
_entry.id   AF-A0A2P4XE12-F1
#
_cell.length_a   1.000
_cell.length_b   1.000
_cell.length_c   1.000
_cell.angle_alpha   90.00
_cell.angle_beta   90.00
_cell.angle_gamma   90.00
#
_symmetry.space_group_name_H-M   'P 1'
#
loop_
_entity.id
_entity.type
_entity.pdbx_description
1 polymer ?
#
loop_
_entity_poly.entity_id
_entity_poly.type
_entity_poly.pdbx_seq_one_letter_code
_entity_poly.pdbx_strand_id
1 'polypeptide(L)'
;MLRTTFLRSSQALRSTPLSRALSTVSSKDQVGVIGLGQMGGRMADNLRKHGHKLVVCDPVPANVQKQVDQGAKAAANAREVAEQCDTIITMLPSTATVECVYLGEDGVHEALRSDHLLLDSSTIDPIFTKKLSKELHDRGATFVDAPVSGGVAGAQNGTLTFMVGGEKEEFERVKPLLSAMGKNLVHCGGSSTGQIAKLCNNLAAAIQLTSIAEATNLGVGLGIDAKVLA
;
A
#
# COMPACT_ATOMS: atom_id res chain seq x y z
N MET A 1 42.42 35.24 -50.25
CA MET A 1 43.21 35.51 -49.03
C MET A 1 42.67 34.59 -47.93
N LEU A 2 43.50 33.62 -47.49
CA LEU A 2 43.44 32.76 -46.28
C LEU A 2 42.13 31.99 -45.95
N ARG A 3 42.13 30.65 -46.08
CA ARG A 3 42.26 29.61 -45.00
C ARG A 3 41.11 29.70 -43.97
N THR A 4 40.34 28.64 -43.65
CA THR A 4 40.84 27.45 -42.95
C THR A 4 39.80 26.32 -42.96
N THR A 5 40.28 25.09 -43.17
CA THR A 5 39.63 23.78 -43.06
C THR A 5 39.30 23.43 -41.60
N PHE A 6 38.16 22.78 -41.32
CA PHE A 6 38.05 21.72 -40.30
C PHE A 6 36.85 20.81 -40.58
N LEU A 7 37.13 19.57 -40.99
CA LEU A 7 36.21 18.45 -40.86
C LEU A 7 36.15 18.04 -39.38
N ARG A 8 34.95 17.82 -38.84
CA ARG A 8 34.73 16.84 -37.77
C ARG A 8 33.43 16.09 -38.02
N SER A 9 33.61 14.80 -38.30
CA SER A 9 32.61 13.76 -38.21
C SER A 9 32.54 13.29 -36.75
N SER A 10 31.36 13.22 -36.13
CA SER A 10 31.10 12.30 -35.02
C SER A 10 29.60 12.21 -34.74
N GLN A 11 29.04 11.08 -35.17
CA GLN A 11 27.98 10.29 -34.53
C GLN A 11 26.81 11.04 -33.88
N ALA A 12 25.64 10.88 -34.51
CA ALA A 12 24.35 11.03 -33.89
C ALA A 12 24.29 10.20 -32.59
N LEU A 13 24.17 10.89 -31.46
CA LEU A 13 23.72 10.32 -30.20
C LEU A 13 22.27 9.86 -30.41
N ARG A 14 22.09 8.58 -30.72
CA ARG A 14 20.80 7.90 -30.59
C ARG A 14 20.48 7.85 -29.10
N SER A 15 19.69 8.79 -28.62
CA SER A 15 18.98 8.67 -27.35
C SER A 15 17.92 7.58 -27.51
N THR A 16 18.27 6.34 -27.18
CA THR A 16 17.28 5.29 -26.93
C THR A 16 16.45 5.69 -25.71
N PRO A 17 15.11 5.83 -25.81
CA PRO A 17 14.30 5.89 -24.63
C PRO A 17 14.31 4.50 -24.00
N LEU A 18 14.83 4.39 -22.77
CA LEU A 18 14.60 3.23 -21.91
C LEU A 18 13.13 3.26 -21.47
N SER A 19 12.23 2.95 -22.39
CA SER A 19 10.85 2.58 -22.07
C SER A 19 10.89 1.17 -21.50
N ARG A 20 11.20 1.05 -20.20
CA ARG A 20 11.05 -0.19 -19.45
C ARG A 20 9.53 -0.45 -19.37
N ALA A 21 9.04 -1.42 -20.12
CA ALA A 21 7.63 -1.81 -20.07
C ALA A 21 7.30 -2.22 -18.63
N LEU A 22 6.50 -1.41 -17.95
CA LEU A 22 6.03 -1.68 -16.60
C LEU A 22 5.10 -2.89 -16.68
N SER A 23 5.54 -4.04 -16.15
CA SER A 23 4.69 -5.23 -16.06
C SER A 23 3.58 -4.97 -15.04
N THR A 24 2.34 -5.14 -15.48
CA THR A 24 1.15 -5.15 -14.64
C THR A 24 1.12 -6.43 -13.80
N VAL A 25 0.71 -6.33 -12.54
CA VAL A 25 0.56 -7.51 -11.67
C VAL A 25 -0.52 -8.44 -12.24
N SER A 26 -0.16 -9.70 -12.48
CA SER A 26 -1.00 -10.77 -13.04
C SER A 26 -1.61 -11.63 -11.92
N SER A 27 -2.76 -12.26 -12.19
CA SER A 27 -3.49 -13.11 -11.22
C SER A 27 -2.75 -14.39 -10.78
N LYS A 28 -1.53 -14.63 -11.30
CA LYS A 28 -0.67 -15.77 -10.92
C LYS A 28 0.60 -15.36 -10.17
N ASP A 29 0.80 -14.06 -9.96
CA ASP A 29 2.02 -13.56 -9.33
C ASP A 29 2.03 -13.88 -7.83
N GLN A 30 3.23 -14.14 -7.33
CA GLN A 30 3.46 -14.38 -5.90
C GLN A 30 3.51 -13.04 -5.17
N VAL A 31 2.58 -12.83 -4.23
CA VAL A 31 2.41 -11.57 -3.50
C VAL A 31 2.81 -11.75 -2.05
N GLY A 32 3.66 -10.84 -1.58
CA GLY A 32 4.03 -10.74 -0.16
C GLY A 32 2.93 -10.00 0.60
N VAL A 33 2.51 -10.51 1.76
CA VAL A 33 1.61 -9.79 2.68
C VAL A 33 2.23 -9.75 4.06
N ILE A 34 2.56 -8.55 4.53
CA ILE A 34 3.16 -8.31 5.84
C ILE A 34 2.14 -7.57 6.73
N GLY A 35 1.79 -8.19 7.84
CA GLY A 35 0.69 -7.76 8.70
C GLY A 35 -0.60 -8.49 8.34
N LEU A 36 -0.98 -9.44 9.19
CA LEU A 36 -2.09 -10.39 9.02
C LEU A 36 -3.16 -10.22 10.10
N GLY A 37 -3.24 -9.04 10.70
CA GLY A 37 -4.30 -8.67 11.63
C GLY A 37 -5.69 -8.62 11.00
N GLN A 38 -6.65 -7.96 11.66
CA GLN A 38 -8.06 -7.98 11.23
C GLN A 38 -8.27 -7.51 9.78
N MET A 39 -7.50 -6.53 9.33
CA MET A 39 -7.56 -6.04 7.95
C MET A 39 -6.71 -6.90 7.01
N GLY A 40 -5.40 -6.99 7.28
CA GLY A 40 -4.45 -7.65 6.39
C GLY A 40 -4.73 -9.12 6.12
N GLY A 41 -5.18 -9.89 7.12
CA GLY A 41 -5.56 -11.30 6.91
C GLY A 41 -6.77 -11.47 5.97
N ARG A 42 -7.76 -10.58 6.05
CA ARG A 42 -8.93 -10.61 5.15
C ARG A 42 -8.59 -10.11 3.75
N MET A 43 -7.66 -9.15 3.65
CA MET A 43 -7.09 -8.72 2.38
C MET A 43 -6.35 -9.87 1.69
N ALA A 44 -5.51 -10.61 2.44
CA ALA A 44 -4.85 -11.83 1.97
C ALA A 44 -5.85 -12.88 1.46
N ASP A 45 -6.95 -13.12 2.20
CA ASP A 45 -8.01 -14.03 1.76
C ASP A 45 -8.59 -13.64 0.39
N ASN A 46 -8.80 -12.35 0.15
CA ASN A 46 -9.32 -11.89 -1.13
C ASN A 46 -8.31 -12.01 -2.27
N LEU A 47 -7.03 -11.70 -2.04
CA LEU A 47 -5.98 -11.92 -3.03
C LEU A 47 -5.92 -13.40 -3.44
N ARG A 48 -5.99 -14.30 -2.48
CA ARG A 48 -5.99 -15.74 -2.71
C ARG A 48 -7.21 -16.22 -3.49
N LYS A 49 -8.41 -15.71 -3.17
CA LYS A 49 -9.64 -15.99 -3.96
C LYS A 49 -9.51 -15.58 -5.43
N HIS A 50 -8.69 -14.57 -5.71
CA HIS A 50 -8.40 -14.10 -7.08
C HIS A 50 -7.20 -14.81 -7.73
N GLY A 51 -6.67 -15.88 -7.11
CA GLY A 51 -5.67 -16.77 -7.70
C GLY A 51 -4.22 -16.45 -7.32
N HIS A 52 -3.96 -15.40 -6.54
CA HIS A 52 -2.61 -15.05 -6.12
C HIS A 52 -2.04 -16.09 -5.13
N LYS A 53 -0.75 -16.41 -5.31
CA LYS A 53 0.02 -17.19 -4.33
C LYS A 53 0.60 -16.23 -3.30
N LEU A 54 0.54 -16.58 -2.02
CA LEU A 54 0.92 -15.66 -0.95
C LEU A 54 2.17 -16.13 -0.21
N VAL A 55 3.09 -15.20 0.04
CA VAL A 55 4.10 -15.31 1.09
C VAL A 55 3.71 -14.36 2.20
N VAL A 56 3.58 -14.85 3.43
CA VAL A 56 2.98 -14.09 4.53
C VAL A 56 3.92 -13.99 5.72
N CYS A 57 3.89 -12.84 6.39
CA CYS A 57 4.66 -12.57 7.60
C CYS A 57 3.82 -11.74 8.58
N ASP A 58 3.83 -12.13 9.85
CA ASP A 58 3.20 -11.40 10.96
C ASP A 58 3.89 -11.78 12.27
N PRO A 59 4.07 -10.86 13.23
CA PRO A 59 4.68 -11.17 14.51
C PRO A 59 3.83 -12.12 15.37
N VAL A 60 2.54 -12.30 15.06
CA VAL A 60 1.65 -13.21 15.79
C VAL A 60 1.56 -14.55 15.04
N PRO A 61 2.14 -15.64 15.58
CA PRO A 61 2.19 -16.94 14.89
C PRO A 61 0.81 -17.49 14.52
N ALA A 62 -0.20 -17.23 15.35
CA ALA A 62 -1.58 -17.66 15.09
C ALA A 62 -2.20 -16.99 13.85
N ASN A 63 -1.78 -15.77 13.49
CA ASN A 63 -2.25 -15.11 12.26
C ASN A 63 -1.59 -15.73 11.03
N VAL A 64 -0.29 -16.04 11.11
CA VAL A 64 0.46 -16.74 10.05
C VAL A 64 -0.14 -18.13 9.81
N GLN A 65 -0.37 -18.91 10.88
CA GLN A 65 -0.87 -20.27 10.76
C GLN A 65 -2.22 -20.33 10.02
N LYS A 66 -3.15 -19.40 10.31
CA LYS A 66 -4.44 -19.32 9.62
C LYS A 66 -4.30 -19.18 8.10
N GLN A 67 -3.29 -18.44 7.63
CA GLN A 67 -3.02 -18.24 6.22
C GLN A 67 -2.27 -19.44 5.61
N VAL A 68 -1.38 -20.08 6.39
CA VAL A 68 -0.68 -21.30 5.97
C VAL A 68 -1.62 -22.49 5.80
N ASP A 69 -2.57 -22.69 6.73
CA ASP A 69 -3.65 -23.71 6.64
C ASP A 69 -4.49 -23.56 5.36
N GLN A 70 -4.39 -22.38 4.76
CA GLN A 70 -5.12 -21.91 3.62
C GLN A 70 -4.28 -21.88 2.33
N GLY A 71 -3.03 -22.35 2.39
CA GLY A 71 -2.13 -22.53 1.26
C GLY A 71 -1.08 -21.43 1.06
N ALA A 72 -0.96 -20.47 1.99
CA ALA A 72 0.13 -19.49 1.96
C ALA A 72 1.47 -20.10 2.41
N LYS A 73 2.58 -19.50 1.97
CA LYS A 73 3.92 -19.81 2.46
C LYS A 73 4.28 -18.82 3.58
N ALA A 74 4.77 -19.31 4.72
CA ALA A 74 5.27 -18.44 5.78
C ALA A 74 6.70 -17.95 5.47
N ALA A 75 7.00 -16.72 5.88
CA ALA A 75 8.33 -16.14 5.96
C ALA A 75 8.61 -15.68 7.40
N ALA A 76 9.86 -15.78 7.85
CA ALA A 76 10.23 -15.47 9.22
C ALA A 76 10.25 -13.95 9.50
N ASN A 77 10.56 -13.15 8.49
CA ASN A 77 10.68 -11.69 8.58
C ASN A 77 10.39 -11.00 7.24
N ALA A 78 10.48 -9.66 7.23
CA ALA A 78 10.15 -8.85 6.07
C ALA A 78 11.17 -9.01 4.92
N ARG A 79 12.46 -9.19 5.24
CA ARG A 79 13.51 -9.50 4.26
C ARG A 79 13.19 -10.76 3.48
N GLU A 80 12.84 -11.84 4.17
CA GLU A 80 12.50 -13.12 3.53
C GLU A 80 11.26 -13.02 2.63
N VAL A 81 10.28 -12.17 2.97
CA VAL A 81 9.16 -11.87 2.07
C VAL A 81 9.68 -11.18 0.81
N ALA A 82 10.55 -10.17 0.98
CA ALA A 82 11.10 -9.40 -0.13
C ALA A 82 11.99 -10.24 -1.06
N GLU A 83 12.75 -11.21 -0.54
CA GLU A 83 13.54 -12.16 -1.32
C GLU A 83 12.68 -13.04 -2.25
N GLN A 84 11.43 -13.29 -1.87
CA GLN A 84 10.54 -14.24 -2.55
C GLN A 84 9.45 -13.59 -3.41
N CYS A 85 9.20 -12.30 -3.22
CA CYS A 85 8.10 -11.59 -3.85
C CYS A 85 8.58 -10.30 -4.51
N ASP A 86 8.10 -10.05 -5.73
CA ASP A 86 8.31 -8.78 -6.42
C ASP A 86 7.27 -7.74 -6.03
N THR A 87 6.08 -8.17 -5.60
CA THR A 87 5.02 -7.29 -5.10
C THR A 87 4.75 -7.59 -3.64
N ILE A 88 4.77 -6.57 -2.79
CA ILE A 88 4.60 -6.69 -1.34
C ILE A 88 3.55 -5.69 -0.88
N ILE A 89 2.60 -6.15 -0.07
CA ILE A 89 1.59 -5.32 0.58
C ILE A 89 1.83 -5.32 2.08
N THR A 90 1.87 -4.14 2.69
CA THR A 90 1.91 -3.96 4.15
C THR A 90 0.56 -3.47 4.66
N MET A 91 0.11 -4.02 5.80
CA MET A 91 -1.08 -3.56 6.51
C MET A 91 -0.80 -3.54 8.02
N LEU A 92 -0.16 -2.46 8.48
CA LEU A 92 0.51 -2.36 9.76
C LEU A 92 -0.16 -1.31 10.68
N PRO A 93 0.03 -1.41 12.01
CA PRO A 93 -0.72 -0.60 12.97
C PRO A 93 -0.19 0.83 13.15
N SER A 94 1.05 1.14 12.76
CA SER A 94 1.66 2.44 13.04
C SER A 94 2.81 2.78 12.10
N THR A 95 3.16 4.07 12.02
CA THR A 95 4.34 4.58 11.31
C THR A 95 5.62 3.88 11.77
N ALA A 96 5.83 3.73 13.08
CA ALA A 96 7.01 3.08 13.63
C ALA A 96 7.12 1.61 13.19
N THR A 97 5.98 0.90 13.11
CA THR A 97 5.98 -0.48 12.62
C THR A 97 6.31 -0.56 11.13
N VAL A 98 5.79 0.38 10.32
CA VAL A 98 6.15 0.48 8.89
C VAL A 98 7.64 0.78 8.73
N GLU A 99 8.18 1.71 9.51
CA GLU A 99 9.61 2.03 9.52
C GLU A 99 10.46 0.80 9.85
N CYS A 100 10.14 0.05 10.91
CA CYS A 100 10.85 -1.19 11.24
C CYS A 100 10.75 -2.24 10.10
N VAL A 101 9.57 -2.44 9.52
CA VAL A 101 9.37 -3.45 8.47
C VAL A 101 10.12 -3.10 7.19
N TYR A 102 10.17 -1.83 6.81
CA TYR A 102 10.90 -1.42 5.61
C TYR A 102 12.39 -1.27 5.91
N LEU A 103 12.77 -0.44 6.87
CA LEU A 103 14.13 0.09 7.06
C LEU A 103 14.86 -0.49 8.28
N GLY A 104 14.19 -1.29 9.12
CA GLY A 104 14.80 -1.94 10.28
C GLY A 104 15.60 -3.20 9.92
N GLU A 105 16.19 -3.81 10.95
CA GLU A 105 16.87 -5.11 10.86
C GLU A 105 15.91 -6.18 10.30
N ASP A 106 16.41 -7.00 9.38
CA ASP A 106 15.61 -7.97 8.61
C ASP A 106 14.43 -7.31 7.86
N GLY A 107 14.58 -6.04 7.52
CA GLY A 107 13.58 -5.25 6.79
C GLY A 107 13.60 -5.51 5.28
N VAL A 108 12.54 -5.06 4.60
CA VAL A 108 12.41 -5.13 3.13
C VAL A 108 13.62 -4.51 2.43
N HIS A 109 14.19 -3.45 3.01
CA HIS A 109 15.30 -2.69 2.45
C HIS A 109 16.57 -3.54 2.25
N GLU A 110 16.78 -4.63 3.01
CA GLU A 110 17.98 -5.47 2.89
C GLU A 110 17.96 -6.38 1.65
N ALA A 111 16.76 -6.71 1.15
CA ALA A 111 16.56 -7.54 -0.05
C ALA A 111 15.93 -6.75 -1.21
N LEU A 112 15.98 -5.42 -1.16
CA LEU A 112 15.33 -4.53 -2.11
C LEU A 112 15.88 -4.69 -3.53
N ARG A 113 14.98 -4.79 -4.52
CA ARG A 113 15.30 -4.90 -5.94
C ARG A 113 14.64 -3.77 -6.75
N SER A 114 15.25 -3.47 -7.90
CA SER A 114 14.83 -2.38 -8.81
C SER A 114 13.48 -2.58 -9.54
N ASP A 115 12.81 -3.69 -9.27
CA ASP A 115 11.52 -4.07 -9.83
C ASP A 115 10.44 -4.28 -8.75
N HIS A 116 10.83 -4.17 -7.47
CA HIS A 116 9.91 -4.27 -6.35
C HIS A 116 8.78 -3.26 -6.47
N LEU A 117 7.56 -3.74 -6.26
CA LEU A 117 6.35 -2.96 -6.11
C LEU A 117 5.87 -3.09 -4.66
N LEU A 118 6.04 -2.01 -3.91
CA LEU A 118 5.80 -1.94 -2.48
C LEU A 118 4.54 -1.11 -2.25
N LEU A 119 3.50 -1.73 -1.70
CA LEU A 119 2.20 -1.13 -1.48
C LEU A 119 1.91 -1.04 0.02
N ASP A 120 1.95 0.16 0.60
CA ASP A 120 1.58 0.34 1.99
C ASP A 120 0.10 0.71 2.14
N SER A 121 -0.70 -0.21 2.67
CA SER A 121 -2.12 -0.01 2.95
C SER A 121 -2.40 0.41 4.39
N SER A 122 -1.35 0.62 5.18
CA SER A 122 -1.42 1.13 6.55
C SER A 122 -1.96 2.55 6.59
N THR A 123 -2.46 3.00 7.75
CA THR A 123 -2.75 4.43 7.98
C THR A 123 -1.62 5.01 8.83
N ILE A 124 -0.78 5.86 8.23
CA ILE A 124 0.46 6.37 8.84
C ILE A 124 0.68 7.85 8.55
N ASP A 125 1.77 8.41 9.10
CA ASP A 125 2.15 9.81 8.91
C ASP A 125 2.57 10.09 7.45
N PRO A 126 1.89 11.00 6.72
CA PRO A 126 2.22 11.35 5.35
C PRO A 126 3.62 11.96 5.19
N ILE A 127 4.17 12.63 6.22
CA ILE A 127 5.52 13.18 6.17
C ILE A 127 6.55 12.05 6.11
N PHE A 128 6.36 11.03 6.95
CA PHE A 128 7.19 9.82 6.91
C PHE A 128 6.98 9.06 5.58
N THR A 129 5.74 8.84 5.15
CA THR A 129 5.43 8.16 3.88
C THR A 129 6.15 8.80 2.70
N LYS A 130 6.17 10.14 2.62
CA LYS A 130 6.87 10.86 1.55
C LYS A 130 8.37 10.64 1.58
N LYS A 131 8.99 10.59 2.77
CA LYS A 131 10.42 10.29 2.94
C LYS A 131 10.74 8.86 2.55
N LEU A 132 9.96 7.89 3.06
CA LEU A 132 10.11 6.48 2.76
C LEU A 132 9.96 6.20 1.26
N SER A 133 8.93 6.78 0.63
CA SER A 133 8.71 6.69 -0.82
C SER A 133 9.94 7.17 -1.57
N LYS A 134 10.44 8.37 -1.26
CA LYS A 134 11.64 8.90 -1.91
C LYS A 134 12.84 7.95 -1.76
N GLU A 135 13.09 7.44 -0.55
CA GLU A 135 14.22 6.56 -0.29
C GLU A 135 14.15 5.26 -1.11
N LEU A 136 12.96 4.64 -1.18
CA LEU A 136 12.76 3.39 -1.93
C LEU A 136 12.84 3.62 -3.45
N HIS A 137 12.31 4.75 -3.93
CA HIS A 137 12.41 5.16 -5.33
C HIS A 137 13.85 5.46 -5.75
N ASP A 138 14.64 6.15 -4.92
CA ASP A 138 16.06 6.43 -5.19
C ASP A 138 16.88 5.13 -5.31
N ARG A 139 16.41 4.04 -4.71
CA ARG A 139 17.01 2.69 -4.78
C ARG A 139 16.41 1.81 -5.88
N GLY A 140 15.51 2.38 -6.69
CA GLY A 140 14.93 1.75 -7.88
C GLY A 140 13.65 0.96 -7.65
N ALA A 141 13.15 0.83 -6.42
CA ALA A 141 11.85 0.21 -6.17
C ALA A 141 10.71 1.21 -6.43
N THR A 142 9.49 0.71 -6.60
CA THR A 142 8.27 1.52 -6.65
C THR A 142 7.57 1.43 -5.31
N PHE A 143 7.29 2.56 -4.67
CA PHE A 143 6.51 2.61 -3.44
C PHE A 143 5.21 3.40 -3.65
N VAL A 144 4.08 2.82 -3.26
CA VAL A 144 2.74 3.40 -3.41
C VAL A 144 2.04 3.35 -2.05
N ASP A 145 1.54 4.48 -1.57
CA ASP A 145 0.67 4.51 -0.39
C ASP A 145 -0.79 4.32 -0.82
N ALA A 146 -1.48 3.35 -0.21
CA ALA A 146 -2.86 3.01 -0.54
C ALA A 146 -3.68 2.70 0.72
N PRO A 147 -3.78 3.62 1.70
CA PRO A 147 -4.63 3.43 2.87
C PRO A 147 -6.10 3.17 2.50
N VAL A 148 -6.80 2.49 3.40
CA VAL A 148 -8.14 1.95 3.13
C VAL A 148 -9.24 2.52 4.01
N SER A 149 -10.47 2.53 3.48
CA SER A 149 -11.72 2.74 4.22
C SER A 149 -12.70 1.58 3.98
N GLY A 150 -13.68 1.41 4.88
CA GLY A 150 -14.67 0.32 4.84
C GLY A 150 -14.57 -0.71 5.98
N GLY A 151 -13.53 -0.62 6.81
CA GLY A 151 -13.35 -1.45 8.01
C GLY A 151 -13.30 -2.96 7.74
N VAL A 152 -13.48 -3.74 8.79
CA VAL A 152 -13.36 -5.22 8.75
C VAL A 152 -14.39 -5.85 7.80
N ALA A 153 -15.61 -5.31 7.76
CA ALA A 153 -16.65 -5.78 6.85
C ALA A 153 -16.27 -5.55 5.38
N GLY A 154 -15.73 -4.37 5.06
CA GLY A 154 -15.20 -4.09 3.71
C GLY A 154 -14.05 -4.99 3.34
N ALA A 155 -13.11 -5.22 4.26
CA ALA A 155 -11.97 -6.13 4.05
C ALA A 155 -12.43 -7.57 3.83
N GLN A 156 -13.43 -8.06 4.56
CA GLN A 156 -13.94 -9.42 4.41
C GLN A 156 -14.62 -9.65 3.05
N ASN A 157 -15.31 -8.63 2.55
CA ASN A 157 -16.13 -8.70 1.35
C ASN A 157 -15.41 -8.25 0.07
N GLY A 158 -14.15 -7.81 0.17
CA GLY A 158 -13.40 -7.27 -0.98
C GLY A 158 -13.98 -5.94 -1.49
N THR A 159 -14.60 -5.16 -0.61
CA THR A 159 -15.30 -3.90 -0.96
C THR A 159 -14.64 -2.66 -0.37
N LEU A 160 -13.37 -2.76 0.01
CA LEU A 160 -12.61 -1.61 0.51
C LEU A 160 -12.58 -0.46 -0.49
N THR A 161 -12.47 0.74 0.05
CA THR A 161 -12.08 1.93 -0.72
C THR A 161 -10.60 2.18 -0.50
N PHE A 162 -9.79 2.10 -1.55
CA PHE A 162 -8.38 2.45 -1.54
C PHE A 162 -8.19 3.91 -1.97
N MET A 163 -7.46 4.67 -1.17
CA MET A 163 -7.06 6.05 -1.45
C MET A 163 -5.58 6.02 -1.82
N VAL A 164 -5.26 6.13 -3.11
CA VAL A 164 -3.95 5.76 -3.65
C VAL A 164 -3.13 7.00 -3.98
N GLY A 165 -2.02 7.19 -3.27
CA GLY A 165 -0.97 8.16 -3.58
C GLY A 165 0.16 7.51 -4.39
N GLY A 166 0.54 8.13 -5.50
CA GLY A 166 1.57 7.67 -6.42
C GLY A 166 1.43 8.34 -7.77
N GLU A 167 2.46 8.30 -8.60
CA GLU A 167 2.35 8.79 -9.98
C GLU A 167 1.29 8.00 -10.75
N LYS A 168 0.75 8.58 -11.83
CA LYS A 168 -0.38 8.00 -12.57
C LYS A 168 -0.07 6.58 -13.08
N GLU A 169 1.16 6.37 -13.50
CA GLU A 169 1.66 5.08 -13.98
C GLU A 169 1.73 4.04 -12.86
N GLU A 170 2.07 4.46 -11.64
CA GLU A 170 2.11 3.60 -10.45
C GLU A 170 0.70 3.20 -10.03
N PHE A 171 -0.25 4.14 -10.06
CA PHE A 171 -1.67 3.88 -9.81
C PHE A 171 -2.21 2.82 -10.77
N GLU A 172 -2.00 2.98 -12.09
CA GLU A 172 -2.47 1.99 -13.07
C GLU A 172 -1.77 0.63 -12.91
N ARG A 173 -0.51 0.60 -12.44
CA ARG A 173 0.22 -0.65 -12.16
C ARG A 173 -0.34 -1.41 -10.97
N VAL A 174 -0.72 -0.74 -9.87
CA VAL A 174 -1.27 -1.39 -8.66
C VAL A 174 -2.76 -1.73 -8.77
N LYS A 175 -3.48 -1.03 -9.65
CA LYS A 175 -4.94 -1.15 -9.79
C LYS A 175 -5.47 -2.57 -9.97
N PRO A 176 -4.86 -3.47 -10.79
CA PRO A 176 -5.33 -4.86 -10.91
C PRO A 176 -5.28 -5.61 -9.58
N LEU A 177 -4.19 -5.45 -8.81
CA LEU A 177 -4.02 -6.07 -7.50
C LEU A 177 -5.01 -5.51 -6.47
N LEU A 178 -5.18 -4.19 -6.43
CA LEU A 178 -6.13 -3.53 -5.54
C LEU A 178 -7.58 -3.94 -5.82
N SER A 179 -7.92 -4.18 -7.08
CA SER A 179 -9.27 -4.60 -7.49
C SER A 179 -9.67 -5.98 -6.92
N ALA A 180 -8.72 -6.80 -6.49
CA ALA A 180 -9.02 -8.06 -5.81
C ALA A 180 -9.55 -7.84 -4.38
N MET A 181 -9.24 -6.70 -3.76
CA MET A 181 -9.53 -6.43 -2.34
C MET A 181 -10.47 -5.24 -2.13
N GLY A 182 -10.72 -4.45 -3.17
CA GLY A 182 -11.45 -3.19 -3.11
C GLY A 182 -12.44 -3.01 -4.25
N LYS A 183 -13.51 -2.26 -3.95
CA LYS A 183 -14.53 -1.88 -4.92
C LYS A 183 -14.30 -0.48 -5.49
N ASN A 184 -13.75 0.43 -4.69
CA ASN A 184 -13.49 1.81 -5.08
C ASN A 184 -11.99 2.09 -4.99
N LEU A 185 -11.38 2.48 -6.11
CA LEU A 185 -9.96 2.82 -6.20
C LEU A 185 -9.84 4.28 -6.61
N VAL A 186 -9.38 5.14 -5.70
CA VAL A 186 -9.31 6.59 -5.91
C VAL A 186 -7.86 7.01 -6.03
N HIS A 187 -7.47 7.55 -7.19
CA HIS A 187 -6.15 8.17 -7.35
C HIS A 187 -6.15 9.56 -6.69
N CYS A 188 -5.32 9.74 -5.68
CA CYS A 188 -5.29 10.94 -4.83
C CYS A 188 -4.23 11.98 -5.26
N GLY A 189 -3.43 11.66 -6.28
CA GLY A 189 -2.28 12.45 -6.70
C GLY A 189 -0.98 11.69 -6.43
N GLY A 190 0.14 12.41 -6.38
CA GLY A 190 1.48 11.82 -6.20
C GLY A 190 1.71 11.18 -4.83
N SER A 191 2.97 10.83 -4.56
CA SER A 191 3.40 10.19 -3.31
C SER A 191 2.85 10.89 -2.05
N SER A 192 2.42 10.10 -1.06
CA SER A 192 1.82 10.47 0.23
C SER A 192 0.40 11.02 0.20
N THR A 193 -0.17 11.30 -0.97
CA THR A 193 -1.50 11.91 -1.05
C THR A 193 -2.63 10.97 -0.66
N GLY A 194 -2.44 9.64 -0.74
CA GLY A 194 -3.37 8.65 -0.21
C GLY A 194 -3.48 8.75 1.31
N GLN A 195 -2.35 8.85 2.00
CA GLN A 195 -2.32 9.10 3.45
C GLN A 195 -2.97 10.43 3.84
N ILE A 196 -2.70 11.51 3.09
CA ILE A 196 -3.35 12.81 3.33
C ILE A 196 -4.87 12.69 3.18
N ALA A 197 -5.35 12.08 2.09
CA ALA A 197 -6.77 11.84 1.87
C ALA A 197 -7.39 11.01 3.01
N LYS A 198 -6.69 9.95 3.46
CA LYS A 198 -7.15 9.11 4.56
C LYS A 198 -7.21 9.85 5.89
N LEU A 199 -6.22 10.67 6.20
CA LEU A 199 -6.21 11.49 7.42
C LEU A 199 -7.37 12.49 7.42
N CYS A 200 -7.61 13.19 6.31
CA CYS A 200 -8.77 14.08 6.16
C CYS A 200 -10.08 13.32 6.34
N ASN A 201 -10.23 12.14 5.72
CA ASN A 201 -11.41 11.30 5.86
C ASN A 201 -11.64 10.89 7.32
N ASN A 202 -10.60 10.43 8.02
CA ASN A 202 -10.73 9.98 9.40
C ASN A 202 -10.97 11.14 10.38
N LEU A 203 -10.37 12.30 10.14
CA LEU A 203 -10.63 13.50 10.93
C LEU A 203 -12.09 13.93 10.80
N ALA A 204 -12.62 13.99 9.58
CA ALA A 204 -14.01 14.33 9.34
C ALA A 204 -14.97 13.32 10.01
N ALA A 205 -14.66 12.02 9.94
CA ALA A 205 -15.45 10.98 10.59
C ALA A 205 -15.43 11.12 12.13
N ALA A 206 -14.26 11.41 12.71
CA ALA A 206 -14.12 11.61 14.16
C ALA A 206 -14.95 12.80 14.65
N ILE A 207 -14.85 13.95 13.96
CA ILE A 207 -15.64 15.15 14.31
C ILE A 207 -17.14 14.85 14.28
N GLN A 208 -17.62 14.21 13.20
CA GLN A 208 -19.03 13.84 13.07
C GLN A 208 -19.49 12.91 14.19
N LEU A 209 -18.70 11.87 14.50
CA LEU A 209 -19.01 10.93 15.57
C LEU A 209 -19.10 11.63 16.93
N THR A 210 -18.15 12.53 17.22
CA THR A 210 -18.17 13.32 18.46
C THR A 210 -19.41 14.22 18.52
N SER A 211 -19.74 14.93 17.44
CA SER A 211 -20.94 15.79 17.40
C SER A 211 -22.22 14.99 17.62
N ILE A 212 -22.35 13.81 17.00
CA ILE A 212 -23.51 12.93 17.20
C ILE A 212 -23.55 12.42 18.65
N ALA A 213 -22.41 12.00 19.20
CA ALA A 213 -22.35 11.51 20.57
C ALA A 213 -22.75 12.60 21.59
N GLU A 214 -22.27 13.83 21.43
CA GLU A 214 -22.61 14.96 22.29
C GLU A 214 -24.09 15.34 22.19
N ALA A 215 -24.63 15.44 20.98
CA ALA A 215 -26.04 15.76 20.75
C ALA A 215 -26.97 14.70 21.33
N THR A 216 -26.64 13.41 21.12
CA THR A 216 -27.40 12.28 21.68
C THR A 216 -27.34 12.29 23.21
N ASN A 217 -26.16 12.53 23.79
CA ASN A 217 -26.02 12.58 25.25
C ASN A 217 -26.77 13.76 25.87
N LEU A 218 -26.78 14.92 25.22
CA LEU A 218 -27.60 16.07 25.62
C LEU A 218 -29.10 15.70 25.61
N GLY A 219 -29.57 15.09 24.52
CA GLY A 219 -30.97 14.67 24.41
C GLY A 219 -31.37 13.69 25.51
N VAL A 220 -30.56 12.66 25.73
CA VAL A 220 -30.77 11.67 26.80
C VAL A 220 -30.79 12.34 28.18
N GLY A 221 -29.86 13.26 28.44
CA GLY A 221 -29.82 14.03 29.68
C GLY A 221 -31.06 14.91 29.90
N LEU A 222 -31.72 15.36 28.82
CA LEU A 222 -32.97 16.11 28.85
C LEU A 222 -34.23 15.21 28.85
N GLY A 223 -34.06 13.89 28.85
CA GLY A 223 -35.14 12.92 29.08
C GLY A 223 -35.75 12.28 27.83
N ILE A 224 -35.14 12.41 26.65
CA ILE A 224 -35.56 11.63 25.46
C ILE A 224 -34.87 10.27 25.41
N ASP A 225 -35.55 9.23 24.91
CA ASP A 225 -34.92 7.94 24.63
C ASP A 225 -33.90 8.10 23.49
N ALA A 226 -32.68 7.59 23.67
CA ALA A 226 -31.62 7.61 22.67
C ALA A 226 -32.07 7.04 21.31
N LYS A 227 -32.97 6.05 21.30
CA LYS A 227 -33.50 5.43 20.07
C LYS A 227 -34.32 6.38 19.21
N VAL A 228 -34.85 7.46 19.78
CA VAL A 228 -35.57 8.50 19.02
C VAL A 228 -34.58 9.38 18.25
N LEU A 229 -33.32 9.45 18.70
CA LEU A 229 -32.24 10.24 18.09
C LEU A 229 -31.28 9.41 17.21
N ALA A 230 -31.46 8.09 17.19
CA ALA A 230 -30.56 7.13 16.53
C ALA A 230 -30.96 6.84 15.07
#